data_AF-A0A6C1KP44-F1
#
_entry.id   AF-A0A6C1KP44-F1
#
_cell.length_a   1.000
_cell.length_b   1.000
_cell.length_c   1.000
_cell.angle_alpha   90.00
_cell.angle_beta   90.00
_cell.angle_gamma   90.00
#
_symmetry.space_group_name_H-M   'P 1'
#
loop_
_entity.id
_entity.type
_entity.pdbx_description
1 polymer ?
#
loop_
_entity_poly.entity_id
_entity_poly.type
_entity_poly.pdbx_seq_one_letter_code
_entity_poly.pdbx_strand_id
1 'polypeptide(L)'
;MTYSIAARCPQTGAFGIAITSSSICVASRCAWVSPLGLVTTQNVTDPALGPAGLALLRQGIGAGGVLTTLLAGTPQPAFRQASVIDRYGQVAWHSGAEALPIAAAAEGPGCIALGNLLTHDGVPAAMRDAFLADPALPLAERLLRGLEAGLEAGGETGDEHAAGLHVACTYDWPVVDLRVDWDEAPIAALRALWDRYAPEQAAFESRARSPATAPSF
;
A
#
# COMPACT_ATOMS: atom_id res chain seq x y z
N MET A 1 15.04 1.13 3.39
CA MET A 1 14.87 0.45 2.10
C MET A 1 13.42 0.04 2.07
N THR A 2 12.64 0.59 1.13
CA THR A 2 11.21 0.28 1.07
C THR A 2 10.70 0.52 -0.33
N TYR A 3 9.85 -0.37 -0.83
CA TYR A 3 9.01 -0.12 -1.98
C TYR A 3 7.58 -0.60 -1.76
N SER A 4 6.64 0.12 -2.38
CA SER A 4 5.21 -0.12 -2.22
C SER A 4 4.44 0.20 -3.49
N ILE A 5 3.29 -0.46 -3.66
CA ILE A 5 2.29 -0.17 -4.68
C ILE A 5 0.97 0.06 -3.96
N ALA A 6 0.35 1.21 -4.19
CA ALA A 6 -0.94 1.57 -3.64
C ALA A 6 -1.94 1.90 -4.75
N ALA A 7 -3.21 1.54 -4.57
CA ALA A 7 -4.21 1.72 -5.61
C ALA A 7 -5.65 1.83 -5.08
N ARG A 8 -6.50 2.40 -5.94
CA ARG A 8 -7.95 2.33 -5.87
C ARG A 8 -8.48 1.44 -6.99
N CYS A 9 -9.30 0.45 -6.68
CA CYS A 9 -10.02 -0.32 -7.68
C CYS A 9 -11.23 0.47 -8.19
N PRO A 10 -11.33 0.80 -9.50
CA PRO A 10 -12.47 1.56 -10.02
C PRO A 10 -13.78 0.77 -10.04
N GLN A 11 -13.71 -0.58 -10.09
CA GLN A 11 -14.88 -1.45 -10.16
C GLN A 11 -15.54 -1.64 -8.79
N THR A 12 -14.74 -1.86 -7.74
CA THR A 12 -15.27 -2.15 -6.39
C THR A 12 -15.24 -0.92 -5.48
N GLY A 13 -14.47 0.11 -5.83
CA GLY A 13 -14.19 1.26 -4.96
C GLY A 13 -13.18 0.96 -3.84
N ALA A 14 -12.66 -0.26 -3.75
CA ALA A 14 -11.70 -0.65 -2.73
C ALA A 14 -10.37 0.09 -2.86
N PHE A 15 -9.74 0.35 -1.72
CA PHE A 15 -8.39 0.89 -1.59
C PHE A 15 -7.47 -0.20 -1.07
N GLY A 16 -6.21 -0.20 -1.50
CA GLY A 16 -5.24 -1.11 -0.94
C GLY A 16 -3.80 -0.75 -1.27
N ILE A 17 -2.90 -1.39 -0.54
CA ILE A 17 -1.45 -1.23 -0.66
C ILE A 17 -0.76 -2.58 -0.39
N ALA A 18 0.26 -2.86 -1.18
CA ALA A 18 1.28 -3.87 -0.88
C ALA A 18 2.62 -3.16 -0.67
N ILE A 19 3.38 -3.57 0.34
CA ILE A 19 4.62 -2.90 0.75
C ILE A 19 5.62 -3.92 1.30
N THR A 20 6.91 -3.66 1.09
CA THR A 20 8.01 -4.46 1.64
C THR A 20 9.18 -3.58 2.07
N SER A 21 10.01 -4.09 2.97
CA SER A 21 11.19 -3.40 3.50
C SER A 21 12.13 -4.37 4.23
N SER A 22 13.41 -4.05 4.25
CA SER A 22 14.40 -4.63 5.19
C SER A 22 14.11 -4.36 6.67
N SER A 23 13.21 -3.42 6.98
CA SER A 23 12.90 -3.01 8.35
C SER A 23 11.65 -3.73 8.86
N ILE A 24 11.76 -4.30 10.05
CA ILE A 24 10.68 -5.00 10.77
C ILE A 24 9.37 -4.19 10.80
N CYS A 25 8.22 -4.87 10.73
CA CYS A 25 6.89 -4.26 10.89
C CYS A 25 6.63 -3.09 9.92
N VAL A 26 6.98 -3.22 8.63
CA VAL A 26 6.80 -2.12 7.65
C VAL A 26 5.34 -1.72 7.48
N ALA A 27 4.42 -2.69 7.38
CA ALA A 27 3.02 -2.43 7.09
C ALA A 27 2.34 -1.55 8.15
N SER A 28 2.53 -1.86 9.44
CA SER A 28 1.90 -1.09 10.52
C SER A 28 2.39 0.35 10.66
N ARG A 29 3.53 0.68 10.06
CA ARG A 29 4.10 2.03 10.10
C ARG A 29 3.77 2.83 8.85
N CYS A 30 3.65 2.14 7.71
CA CYS A 30 3.67 2.77 6.40
C CYS A 30 2.37 2.61 5.60
N ALA A 31 1.51 1.64 5.90
CA ALA A 31 0.33 1.30 5.10
C ALA A 31 -0.98 1.68 5.82
N TRP A 32 -1.63 2.76 5.38
CA TRP A 32 -2.86 3.25 6.00
C TRP A 32 -3.99 3.28 4.99
N VAL A 33 -4.99 2.42 5.16
CA VAL A 33 -6.07 2.22 4.18
C VAL A 33 -7.42 2.41 4.85
N SER A 34 -8.36 3.03 4.13
CA SER A 34 -9.75 3.19 4.56
C SER A 34 -10.70 3.09 3.35
N PRO A 35 -12.01 2.91 3.57
CA PRO A 35 -13.03 2.99 2.51
C PRO A 35 -13.04 4.30 1.72
N LEU A 36 -12.46 5.38 2.26
CA LEU A 36 -12.54 6.73 1.68
C LEU A 36 -11.21 7.23 1.10
N GLY A 37 -10.19 6.38 1.10
CA GLY A 37 -8.87 6.70 0.59
C GLY A 37 -7.77 5.97 1.34
N LEU A 38 -6.53 6.16 0.89
CA LEU A 38 -5.34 5.60 1.53
C LEU A 38 -4.23 6.64 1.63
N VAL A 39 -3.31 6.39 2.55
CA VAL A 39 -2.08 7.16 2.75
C VAL A 39 -0.92 6.19 2.97
N THR A 40 0.20 6.44 2.31
CA THR A 40 1.48 5.77 2.60
C THR A 40 2.55 6.78 3.01
N THR A 41 3.44 6.35 3.90
CA THR A 41 4.54 7.14 4.45
C THR A 41 5.75 6.24 4.63
N GLN A 42 6.82 6.43 3.85
CA GLN A 42 8.02 5.60 3.81
C GLN A 42 9.31 6.45 3.76
N ASN A 43 10.46 5.81 3.51
CA ASN A 43 11.82 6.34 3.68
C ASN A 43 12.19 6.54 5.17
N VAL A 44 12.35 7.78 5.64
CA VAL A 44 12.41 8.09 7.08
C VAL A 44 10.97 8.33 7.52
N THR A 45 10.21 7.23 7.63
CA THR A 45 8.75 7.28 7.81
C THR A 45 8.35 8.08 9.05
N ASP A 46 7.27 8.84 8.91
CA ASP A 46 6.50 9.39 10.03
C ASP A 46 5.12 8.71 10.03
N PRO A 47 4.88 7.74 10.91
CA PRO A 47 3.60 7.01 10.98
C PRO A 47 2.40 7.91 11.28
N ALA A 48 2.60 9.10 11.88
CA ALA A 48 1.51 10.00 12.22
C ALA A 48 0.80 10.57 10.98
N LEU A 49 1.49 10.61 9.82
CA LEU A 49 0.92 11.09 8.55
C LEU A 49 -0.25 10.23 8.07
N GLY A 50 -0.21 8.93 8.38
CA GLY A 50 -1.25 7.97 7.99
C GLY A 50 -2.62 8.32 8.56
N PRO A 51 -2.82 8.20 9.89
CA PRO A 51 -4.08 8.54 10.54
C PRO A 51 -4.52 9.99 10.28
N ALA A 52 -3.58 10.94 10.26
CA ALA A 52 -3.88 12.34 9.97
C ALA A 52 -4.45 12.53 8.56
N GLY A 53 -3.83 11.91 7.56
CA GLY A 53 -4.29 12.00 6.17
C GLY A 53 -5.62 11.27 5.94
N LEU A 54 -5.82 10.10 6.56
CA LEU A 54 -7.11 9.41 6.54
C LEU A 54 -8.23 10.26 7.15
N ALA A 55 -7.95 11.01 8.22
CA ALA A 55 -8.92 11.93 8.82
C ALA A 55 -9.30 13.08 7.86
N LEU A 56 -8.34 13.63 7.11
CA LEU A 56 -8.59 14.67 6.11
C LEU A 56 -9.38 14.12 4.90
N LEU A 57 -9.07 12.91 4.43
CA LEU A 57 -9.82 12.21 3.39
C LEU A 57 -11.28 11.96 3.81
N ARG A 58 -11.51 11.60 5.07
CA ARG A 58 -12.85 11.43 5.65
C ARG A 58 -13.65 12.75 5.65
N GLN A 59 -12.99 13.88 5.83
CA GLN A 59 -13.60 15.21 5.68
C GLN A 59 -13.86 15.61 4.22
N GLY A 60 -13.34 14.84 3.26
CA GLY A 60 -13.56 15.02 1.84
C GLY A 60 -12.59 15.91 1.11
N ILE A 61 -11.45 16.18 1.74
CA ILE A 61 -10.33 16.85 1.09
C ILE A 61 -9.72 15.89 0.07
N GLY A 62 -9.50 16.35 -1.15
CA GLY A 62 -8.89 15.56 -2.23
C GLY A 62 -7.39 15.32 -2.02
N ALA A 63 -6.82 14.36 -2.73
CA ALA A 63 -5.46 13.84 -2.49
C ALA A 63 -4.40 14.95 -2.43
N GLY A 64 -4.41 15.89 -3.39
CA GLY A 64 -3.44 17.01 -3.42
C GLY A 64 -3.57 17.97 -2.23
N GLY A 65 -4.81 18.24 -1.80
CA GLY A 65 -5.07 19.06 -0.61
C GLY A 65 -4.58 18.38 0.67
N VAL A 66 -4.89 17.08 0.82
CA VAL A 66 -4.42 16.26 1.93
C VAL A 66 -2.90 16.25 2.00
N LEU A 67 -2.22 15.94 0.89
CA LEU A 67 -0.75 15.91 0.84
C LEU A 67 -0.16 17.28 1.20
N THR A 68 -0.70 18.37 0.63
CA THR A 68 -0.23 19.73 0.95
C THR A 68 -0.36 20.04 2.44
N THR A 69 -1.51 19.73 3.05
CA THR A 69 -1.74 19.92 4.48
C THR A 69 -0.79 19.08 5.33
N LEU A 70 -0.60 17.80 4.98
CA LEU A 70 0.34 16.92 5.69
C LEU A 70 1.76 17.47 5.65
N LEU A 71 2.27 17.83 4.47
CA LEU A 71 3.63 18.33 4.30
C LEU A 71 3.85 19.66 5.03
N ALA A 72 2.88 20.57 5.01
CA ALA A 72 2.96 21.84 5.74
C ALA A 72 3.04 21.65 7.26
N GLY A 73 2.39 20.60 7.79
CA GLY A 73 2.42 20.24 9.20
C GLY A 73 3.58 19.32 9.61
N THR A 74 4.36 18.81 8.66
CA THR A 74 5.42 17.83 8.91
C THR A 74 6.76 18.54 9.18
N PRO A 75 7.39 18.34 10.35
CA PRO A 75 8.78 18.75 10.53
C PRO A 75 9.69 18.00 9.55
N GLN A 76 10.53 18.73 8.82
CA GLN A 76 11.50 18.17 7.88
C GLN A 76 10.88 17.26 6.79
N PRO A 77 9.95 17.78 5.97
CA PRO A 77 9.27 16.98 4.94
C PRO A 77 10.24 16.47 3.86
N ALA A 78 11.44 17.05 3.77
CA ALA A 78 12.49 16.63 2.84
C ALA A 78 12.97 15.17 3.07
N PHE A 79 12.78 14.59 4.25
CA PHE A 79 13.14 13.20 4.54
C PHE A 79 12.01 12.19 4.29
N ARG A 80 10.81 12.67 3.92
CA ARG A 80 9.63 11.82 3.75
C ARG A 80 9.44 11.45 2.29
N GLN A 81 8.97 10.23 2.07
CA GLN A 81 8.34 9.83 0.83
C GLN A 81 6.91 9.39 1.16
N ALA A 82 5.90 10.03 0.59
CA ALA A 82 4.50 9.80 0.94
C ALA A 82 3.59 9.89 -0.28
N SER A 83 2.48 9.17 -0.25
CA SER A 83 1.40 9.36 -1.21
C SER A 83 0.01 9.22 -0.59
N VAL A 84 -0.96 9.79 -1.29
CA VAL A 84 -2.38 9.82 -0.95
C VAL A 84 -3.16 9.43 -2.19
N ILE A 85 -4.17 8.57 -2.03
CA ILE A 85 -5.18 8.31 -3.07
C ILE A 85 -6.55 8.60 -2.47
N ASP A 86 -7.33 9.45 -3.14
CA ASP A 86 -8.66 9.83 -2.67
C ASP A 86 -9.80 9.00 -3.30
N ARG A 87 -11.03 9.24 -2.84
CA ARG A 87 -12.26 8.59 -3.33
C ARG A 87 -12.53 8.74 -4.82
N TYR A 88 -11.91 9.71 -5.49
CA TYR A 88 -12.03 9.94 -6.92
C TYR A 88 -10.90 9.27 -7.72
N GLY A 89 -10.02 8.53 -7.04
CA GLY A 89 -8.85 7.89 -7.65
C GLY A 89 -7.75 8.88 -8.03
N GLN A 90 -7.79 10.12 -7.53
CA GLN A 90 -6.70 11.06 -7.73
C GLN A 90 -5.53 10.67 -6.85
N VAL A 91 -4.33 10.73 -7.41
CA VAL A 91 -3.08 10.43 -6.72
C VAL A 91 -2.36 11.74 -6.45
N ALA A 92 -1.82 11.88 -5.25
CA ALA A 92 -0.84 12.92 -4.93
C ALA A 92 0.31 12.27 -4.17
N TRP A 93 1.55 12.66 -4.49
CA TRP A 93 2.72 12.09 -3.83
C TRP A 93 3.85 13.09 -3.70
N HIS A 94 4.76 12.79 -2.78
CA HIS A 94 5.95 13.58 -2.47
C HIS A 94 7.13 12.65 -2.25
N SER A 95 8.28 13.01 -2.80
CA SER A 95 9.57 12.44 -2.44
C SER A 95 10.50 13.60 -2.14
N GLY A 96 10.84 13.75 -0.86
CA GLY A 96 11.67 14.87 -0.43
C GLY A 96 13.10 14.78 -0.94
N ALA A 97 13.80 15.92 -0.97
CA ALA A 97 15.17 16.01 -1.49
C ALA A 97 16.20 15.21 -0.67
N GLU A 98 15.88 14.86 0.59
CA GLU A 98 16.68 14.01 1.48
C GLU A 98 16.17 12.56 1.50
N ALA A 99 15.30 12.17 0.55
CA ALA A 99 14.93 10.78 0.36
C ALA A 99 16.17 9.95 0.00
N LEU A 100 16.31 8.78 0.62
CA LEU A 100 17.52 7.98 0.46
C LEU A 100 17.60 7.44 -0.98
N PRO A 101 18.62 7.85 -1.76
CA PRO A 101 18.72 7.45 -3.15
C PRO A 101 19.16 5.98 -3.28
N ILE A 102 18.67 5.23 -4.26
CA ILE A 102 17.80 5.67 -5.35
C ILE A 102 16.34 5.73 -4.88
N ALA A 103 15.71 6.89 -5.06
CA ALA A 103 14.30 7.11 -4.75
C ALA A 103 13.54 7.40 -6.05
N ALA A 104 12.47 6.65 -6.30
CA ALA A 104 11.71 6.74 -7.54
C ALA A 104 10.21 6.50 -7.31
N ALA A 105 9.42 6.86 -8.32
CA ALA A 105 7.98 6.71 -8.32
C ALA A 105 7.49 6.37 -9.73
N ALA A 106 6.41 5.61 -9.82
CA ALA A 106 5.69 5.36 -11.07
C ALA A 106 4.19 5.45 -10.81
N GLU A 107 3.57 6.50 -11.35
CA GLU A 107 2.13 6.71 -11.30
C GLU A 107 1.44 5.99 -12.47
N GLY A 108 0.21 5.53 -12.23
CA GLY A 108 -0.70 4.97 -13.22
C GLY A 108 -2.16 5.28 -12.85
N PRO A 109 -3.14 4.85 -13.67
CA PRO A 109 -4.55 5.14 -13.44
C PRO A 109 -5.03 4.65 -12.06
N GLY A 110 -5.22 5.58 -11.13
CA GLY A 110 -5.67 5.28 -9.76
C GLY A 110 -4.68 4.49 -8.92
N CYS A 111 -3.39 4.45 -9.29
CA CYS A 111 -2.35 3.73 -8.56
C CYS A 111 -1.00 4.46 -8.58
N ILE A 112 -0.15 4.14 -7.61
CA ILE A 112 1.23 4.61 -7.58
C ILE A 112 2.14 3.58 -6.93
N ALA A 113 3.27 3.33 -7.58
CA ALA A 113 4.40 2.64 -6.98
C ALA A 113 5.44 3.66 -6.51
N LEU A 114 5.99 3.46 -5.32
CA LEU A 114 7.03 4.31 -4.72
C LEU A 114 8.17 3.43 -4.21
N GLY A 115 9.40 3.93 -4.25
CA GLY A 115 10.53 3.27 -3.60
C GLY A 115 11.67 4.19 -3.20
N ASN A 116 12.46 3.76 -2.23
CA ASN A 116 13.71 4.38 -1.75
C ASN A 116 14.76 3.31 -1.42
N LEU A 117 16.04 3.68 -1.55
CA LEU A 117 17.17 2.73 -1.53
C LEU A 117 16.97 1.57 -2.52
N LEU A 118 16.44 1.89 -3.70
CA LEU A 118 16.24 0.94 -4.78
C LEU A 118 17.57 0.55 -5.44
N THR A 119 17.63 -0.64 -6.02
CA THR A 119 18.77 -1.03 -6.88
C THR A 119 18.85 -0.20 -8.16
N HIS A 120 17.70 0.23 -8.70
CA HIS A 120 17.60 1.19 -9.79
C HIS A 120 16.20 1.85 -9.83
N ASP A 121 16.06 2.91 -10.63
CA ASP A 121 14.82 3.71 -10.73
C ASP A 121 13.67 3.06 -11.52
N GLY A 122 13.92 1.92 -12.17
CA GLY A 122 12.95 1.16 -12.96
C GLY A 122 12.06 0.23 -12.14
N VAL A 123 12.41 -0.05 -10.88
CA VAL A 123 11.64 -0.96 -10.00
C VAL A 123 10.17 -0.53 -9.87
N PRO A 124 9.83 0.74 -9.53
CA PRO A 124 8.42 1.15 -9.44
C PRO A 124 7.64 1.00 -10.75
N ALA A 125 8.30 1.19 -11.91
CA ALA A 125 7.65 1.04 -13.21
C ALA A 125 7.24 -0.42 -13.45
N ALA A 126 8.12 -1.37 -13.15
CA ALA A 126 7.80 -2.80 -13.22
C ALA A 126 6.62 -3.19 -12.31
N MET A 127 6.60 -2.66 -11.07
CA MET A 127 5.50 -2.89 -10.12
C MET A 127 4.16 -2.37 -10.65
N ARG A 128 4.15 -1.14 -11.18
CA ARG A 128 2.96 -0.52 -11.77
C ARG A 128 2.46 -1.34 -12.95
N ASP A 129 3.35 -1.74 -13.86
CA ASP A 129 2.97 -2.43 -15.09
C ASP A 129 2.38 -3.82 -14.77
N ALA A 130 2.95 -4.55 -13.81
CA ALA A 130 2.40 -5.80 -13.33
C ALA A 130 1.02 -5.62 -12.65
N PHE A 131 0.83 -4.56 -11.85
CA PHE A 131 -0.46 -4.24 -11.23
C PHE A 131 -1.57 -3.93 -12.26
N LEU A 132 -1.21 -3.30 -13.39
CA LEU A 132 -2.13 -2.91 -14.46
C LEU A 132 -2.39 -4.02 -15.48
N ALA A 133 -1.58 -5.09 -15.50
CA ALA A 133 -1.62 -6.13 -16.52
C ALA A 133 -2.96 -6.88 -16.60
N ASP A 134 -3.60 -7.14 -15.46
CA ASP A 134 -4.88 -7.86 -15.40
C ASP A 134 -5.87 -7.14 -14.46
N PRO A 135 -6.67 -6.21 -14.98
CA PRO A 135 -7.61 -5.43 -14.17
C PRO A 135 -8.82 -6.25 -13.69
N ALA A 136 -9.04 -7.47 -14.20
CA ALA A 136 -10.17 -8.31 -13.80
C ALA A 136 -9.91 -9.06 -12.48
N LEU A 137 -8.65 -9.17 -12.06
CA LEU A 137 -8.29 -9.82 -10.81
C LEU A 137 -8.69 -8.99 -9.58
N PRO A 138 -8.90 -9.64 -8.42
CA PRO A 138 -9.09 -8.95 -7.16
C PRO A 138 -7.97 -7.95 -6.87
N LEU A 139 -8.30 -6.83 -6.22
CA LEU A 139 -7.34 -5.76 -5.92
C LEU A 139 -6.11 -6.28 -5.16
N ALA A 140 -6.33 -7.13 -4.14
CA ALA A 140 -5.29 -7.74 -3.34
C ALA A 140 -4.28 -8.55 -4.18
N GLU A 141 -4.77 -9.36 -5.13
CA GLU A 141 -3.95 -10.16 -6.04
C GLU A 141 -3.09 -9.26 -6.95
N ARG A 142 -3.67 -8.20 -7.50
CA ARG A 142 -2.95 -7.27 -8.39
C ARG A 142 -1.86 -6.50 -7.65
N LEU A 143 -2.13 -6.07 -6.41
CA LEU A 143 -1.15 -5.40 -5.56
C LEU A 143 0.02 -6.33 -5.23
N LEU A 144 -0.27 -7.59 -4.89
CA LEU A 144 0.75 -8.58 -4.58
C LEU A 144 1.62 -8.90 -5.81
N ARG A 145 1.03 -9.06 -7.00
CA ARG A 145 1.78 -9.19 -8.26
C ARG A 145 2.66 -7.99 -8.55
N GLY A 146 2.18 -6.78 -8.25
CA GLY A 146 2.99 -5.56 -8.32
C GLY A 146 4.20 -5.64 -7.41
N LEU A 147 4.03 -6.09 -6.16
CA LEU A 147 5.13 -6.25 -5.20
C LEU A 147 6.15 -7.31 -5.66
N GLU A 148 5.67 -8.46 -6.16
CA GLU A 148 6.49 -9.54 -6.72
C GLU A 148 7.32 -9.07 -7.92
N ALA A 149 6.71 -8.32 -8.85
CA ALA A 149 7.43 -7.75 -9.98
C ALA A 149 8.50 -6.72 -9.56
N GLY A 150 8.29 -6.04 -8.42
CA GLY A 150 9.31 -5.16 -7.83
C GLY A 150 10.54 -5.95 -7.39
N LEU A 151 10.34 -7.08 -6.72
CA LEU A 151 11.43 -7.99 -6.34
C LEU A 151 12.15 -8.55 -7.58
N GLU A 152 11.40 -9.02 -8.59
CA GLU A 152 11.96 -9.56 -9.83
C GLU A 152 12.77 -8.53 -10.63
N ALA A 153 12.36 -7.25 -10.59
CA ALA A 153 13.09 -6.15 -11.20
C ALA A 153 14.40 -5.82 -10.45
N GLY A 154 14.60 -6.35 -9.25
CA GLY A 154 15.82 -6.19 -8.45
C GLY A 154 15.60 -5.51 -7.10
N GLY A 155 14.37 -5.15 -6.73
CA GLY A 155 14.02 -4.70 -5.39
C GLY A 155 14.86 -3.54 -4.85
N GLU A 156 15.32 -3.71 -3.62
CA GLU A 156 16.13 -2.73 -2.89
C GLU A 156 17.59 -3.18 -2.69
N THR A 157 18.48 -2.27 -2.27
CA THR A 157 19.93 -2.53 -2.21
C THR A 157 20.37 -3.57 -1.16
N GLY A 158 19.44 -4.15 -0.41
CA GLY A 158 19.69 -5.23 0.54
C GLY A 158 18.43 -6.07 0.75
N ASP A 159 18.51 -7.04 1.66
CA ASP A 159 17.46 -8.04 1.80
C ASP A 159 16.18 -7.46 2.41
N GLU A 160 15.04 -7.76 1.81
CA GLU A 160 13.74 -7.48 2.40
C GLU A 160 13.46 -8.45 3.56
N HIS A 161 12.96 -7.93 4.67
CA HIS A 161 12.60 -8.77 5.83
C HIS A 161 11.13 -8.68 6.24
N ALA A 162 10.42 -7.64 5.83
CA ALA A 162 9.03 -7.44 6.19
C ALA A 162 8.20 -7.11 4.96
N ALA A 163 6.98 -7.64 4.87
CA ALA A 163 6.02 -7.32 3.82
C ALA A 163 4.60 -7.27 4.37
N GLY A 164 3.71 -6.53 3.69
CA GLY A 164 2.29 -6.52 4.04
C GLY A 164 1.39 -6.21 2.86
N LEU A 165 0.14 -6.68 2.99
CA LEU A 165 -0.94 -6.47 2.04
C LEU A 165 -2.16 -6.01 2.83
N HIS A 166 -2.62 -4.80 2.52
CA HIS A 166 -3.72 -4.16 3.24
C HIS A 166 -4.78 -3.66 2.26
N VAL A 167 -6.04 -4.03 2.47
CA VAL A 167 -7.17 -3.64 1.62
C VAL A 167 -8.37 -3.26 2.48
N ALA A 168 -8.98 -2.11 2.19
CA ALA A 168 -10.27 -1.71 2.73
C ALA A 168 -11.24 -1.41 1.60
N CYS A 169 -12.52 -1.67 1.82
CA CYS A 169 -13.55 -1.46 0.79
C CYS A 169 -14.73 -0.67 1.34
N THR A 170 -15.58 -1.31 2.13
CA THR A 170 -16.85 -0.71 2.58
C THR A 170 -16.87 -0.42 4.08
N TYR A 171 -16.10 -1.17 4.88
CA TYR A 171 -16.14 -1.08 6.33
C TYR A 171 -14.95 -0.30 6.88
N ASP A 172 -15.13 0.29 8.07
CA ASP A 172 -14.03 0.95 8.79
C ASP A 172 -12.93 -0.04 9.27
N TRP A 173 -13.15 -1.35 9.10
CA TRP A 173 -12.14 -2.40 9.29
C TRP A 173 -11.63 -2.93 7.94
N PRO A 174 -10.38 -3.39 7.86
CA PRO A 174 -9.76 -3.85 6.62
C PRO A 174 -10.24 -5.24 6.20
N VAL A 175 -10.71 -5.38 4.97
CA VAL A 175 -11.13 -6.68 4.40
C VAL A 175 -9.95 -7.60 4.07
N VAL A 176 -8.73 -7.06 4.00
CA VAL A 176 -7.46 -7.81 3.99
C VAL A 176 -6.46 -7.05 4.86
N ASP A 177 -5.86 -7.73 5.83
CA ASP A 177 -4.75 -7.22 6.64
C ASP A 177 -3.79 -8.39 6.91
N LEU A 178 -2.86 -8.59 5.97
CA LEU A 178 -1.87 -9.66 6.01
C LEU A 178 -0.49 -9.05 6.21
N ARG A 179 0.26 -9.59 7.16
CA ARG A 179 1.55 -9.04 7.58
C ARG A 179 2.55 -10.15 7.81
N VAL A 180 3.72 -9.98 7.21
CA VAL A 180 4.95 -10.70 7.53
C VAL A 180 5.88 -9.66 8.12
N ASP A 181 5.96 -9.61 9.45
CA ASP A 181 6.71 -8.55 10.11
C ASP A 181 8.23 -8.82 10.11
N TRP A 182 8.66 -10.08 10.01
CA TRP A 182 10.06 -10.50 9.83
C TRP A 182 10.15 -11.91 9.23
N ASP A 183 10.83 -12.08 8.10
CA ASP A 183 11.14 -13.34 7.42
C ASP A 183 12.36 -13.16 6.48
N GLU A 184 12.98 -14.25 6.02
CA GLU A 184 14.07 -14.19 5.03
C GLU A 184 13.55 -14.07 3.59
N ALA A 185 12.28 -14.41 3.37
CA ALA A 185 11.58 -14.30 2.09
C ALA A 185 10.17 -13.71 2.28
N PRO A 186 10.05 -12.46 2.77
CA PRO A 186 8.78 -11.93 3.27
C PRO A 186 7.70 -11.81 2.19
N ILE A 187 8.05 -11.55 0.93
CA ILE A 187 7.08 -11.47 -0.17
C ILE A 187 6.51 -12.85 -0.50
N ALA A 188 7.33 -13.90 -0.51
CA ALA A 188 6.88 -15.27 -0.71
C ALA A 188 6.00 -15.75 0.46
N ALA A 189 6.38 -15.41 1.69
CA ALA A 189 5.55 -15.68 2.87
C ALA A 189 4.21 -14.94 2.81
N LEU A 190 4.20 -13.68 2.35
CA LEU A 190 2.98 -12.88 2.16
C LEU A 190 2.07 -13.49 1.09
N ARG A 191 2.63 -14.01 0.00
CA ARG A 191 1.90 -14.78 -1.02
C ARG A 191 1.23 -16.01 -0.42
N ALA A 192 1.96 -16.80 0.36
CA ALA A 192 1.38 -17.97 1.03
C ALA A 192 0.24 -17.59 1.99
N LEU A 193 0.34 -16.46 2.69
CA LEU A 193 -0.76 -15.93 3.52
C LEU A 193 -1.98 -15.55 2.67
N TRP A 194 -1.77 -14.87 1.54
CA TRP A 194 -2.85 -14.48 0.64
C TRP A 194 -3.57 -15.69 0.04
N ASP A 195 -2.84 -16.68 -0.45
CA ASP A 195 -3.41 -17.90 -1.03
C ASP A 195 -4.28 -18.67 -0.01
N ARG A 196 -3.93 -18.59 1.28
CA ARG A 196 -4.72 -19.15 2.38
C ARG A 196 -5.92 -18.27 2.76
N TYR A 197 -5.79 -16.96 2.68
CA TYR A 197 -6.83 -16.01 3.12
C TYR A 197 -7.91 -15.78 2.06
N ALA A 198 -7.53 -15.70 0.77
CA ALA A 198 -8.43 -15.31 -0.30
C ALA A 198 -9.72 -16.16 -0.38
N PRO A 199 -9.69 -17.50 -0.21
CA PRO A 199 -10.91 -18.31 -0.21
C PRO A 199 -11.83 -18.03 0.99
N GLU A 200 -11.27 -17.58 2.12
CA GLU A 200 -11.98 -17.34 3.38
C GLU A 200 -12.57 -15.93 3.49
N GLN A 201 -12.06 -14.96 2.71
CA GLN A 201 -12.41 -13.54 2.82
C GLN A 201 -13.94 -13.32 2.83
N ALA A 202 -14.65 -13.89 1.85
CA ALA A 202 -16.10 -13.72 1.74
C ALA A 202 -16.85 -14.31 2.96
N ALA A 203 -16.36 -15.43 3.50
CA ALA A 203 -16.93 -16.03 4.70
C ALA A 203 -16.70 -15.16 5.94
N PHE A 204 -15.50 -14.57 6.10
CA PHE A 204 -15.23 -13.63 7.20
C PHE A 204 -16.12 -12.38 7.14
N GLU A 205 -16.26 -11.77 5.96
CA GLU A 205 -17.19 -10.65 5.78
C GLU A 205 -18.65 -11.04 6.06
N SER A 206 -19.07 -12.24 5.65
CA SER A 206 -20.42 -12.74 5.94
C SER A 206 -20.63 -12.99 7.43
N ARG A 207 -19.64 -13.52 8.14
CA ARG A 207 -19.73 -13.78 9.60
C ARG A 207 -19.88 -12.47 10.38
N ALA A 208 -19.20 -11.41 9.94
CA ALA A 208 -19.33 -10.08 10.55
C ALA A 208 -20.72 -9.44 10.33
N ARG A 209 -21.36 -9.68 9.16
CA ARG A 209 -22.63 -9.02 8.79
C ARG A 209 -23.88 -9.83 9.08
N SER A 210 -23.81 -11.15 8.92
CA SER A 210 -24.96 -12.05 8.92
C SER A 210 -24.57 -13.39 9.54
N PRO A 211 -24.20 -13.39 10.84
CA PRO A 211 -23.67 -14.59 11.51
C PRO A 211 -24.64 -15.78 11.50
N ALA A 212 -25.95 -15.53 11.47
CA ALA A 212 -26.97 -16.59 11.44
C ALA A 212 -27.00 -17.41 10.13
N THR A 213 -26.48 -16.85 9.02
CA THR A 213 -26.50 -17.49 7.70
C THR A 213 -25.11 -17.69 7.11
N ALA A 214 -24.07 -17.40 7.89
CA ALA A 214 -22.68 -17.50 7.43
C ALA A 214 -22.21 -18.96 7.39
N PRO A 215 -21.28 -19.33 6.49
CA PRO A 215 -20.67 -20.65 6.47
C PRO A 215 -19.99 -20.99 7.81
N SER A 216 -20.14 -22.26 8.23
CA SER A 216 -19.37 -22.82 9.36
C SER A 216 -17.88 -22.87 9.04
N PHE A 217 -17.06 -23.19 10.04
CA PHE A 217 -15.62 -23.43 9.87
C PHE A 217 -15.35 -24.73 9.11
#